data_AF-A0A8H4SW27-F1
#
_entry.id   AF-A0A8H4SW27-F1
#
_cell.length_a   1.000
_cell.length_b   1.000
_cell.length_c   1.000
_cell.angle_alpha   90.00
_cell.angle_beta   90.00
_cell.angle_gamma   90.00
#
_symmetry.space_group_name_H-M   'P 1'
#
loop_
_entity.id
_entity.type
_entity.pdbx_description
1 polymer ?
#
loop_
_entity_poly.entity_id
_entity_poly.type
_entity_poly.pdbx_seq_one_letter_code
_entity_poly.pdbx_strand_id
1 'polypeptide(L)'
;MQDATIYDYTRAKMVDLGVGIRPPPRIADKIDQILISLPYSHQCINQTVYGPVRKNPLVMVIKTKLAEGDLEEARLQLGVWVASWHQRIAVLFGGHLAGNPVITLPLIIVMEHQWRLLLACDRMDRLVSILHITKSRLS
;
A
#
# COMPACT_ATOMS: atom_id res chain seq x y z
N MET A 1 14.71 -34.34 -0.42
CA MET A 1 14.39 -34.06 -1.83
C MET A 1 13.09 -33.27 -1.83
N GLN A 2 13.22 -31.99 -2.20
CA GLN A 2 12.25 -30.89 -2.34
C GLN A 2 10.76 -31.12 -1.97
N ASP A 3 10.33 -30.46 -0.89
CA ASP A 3 8.95 -30.02 -0.68
C ASP A 3 8.86 -28.57 -1.18
N ALA A 4 8.72 -28.40 -2.49
CA ALA A 4 8.48 -27.09 -3.09
C ALA A 4 7.02 -26.71 -2.81
N THR A 5 6.79 -25.94 -1.75
CA THR A 5 5.52 -25.28 -1.55
C THR A 5 5.26 -24.38 -2.76
N ILE A 6 4.28 -24.76 -3.58
CA ILE A 6 3.79 -23.99 -4.73
C ILE A 6 3.02 -22.79 -4.19
N TYR A 7 3.73 -21.84 -3.57
CA TYR A 7 3.17 -20.53 -3.28
C TYR A 7 3.39 -19.65 -4.51
N ASP A 8 2.29 -19.32 -5.18
CA ASP A 8 2.31 -18.39 -6.30
C ASP A 8 2.52 -16.96 -5.77
N TYR A 9 3.79 -16.57 -5.69
CA TYR A 9 4.22 -15.24 -5.27
C TYR A 9 3.83 -14.13 -6.27
N THR A 10 3.35 -14.49 -7.46
CA THR A 10 2.93 -13.54 -8.50
C THR A 10 1.48 -13.09 -8.35
N ARG A 11 0.70 -13.80 -7.51
CA ARG A 11 -0.71 -13.46 -7.30
C ARG A 11 -0.82 -12.17 -6.50
N ALA A 12 -1.48 -11.17 -7.08
CA ALA A 12 -1.78 -9.90 -6.41
C ALA A 12 -2.53 -10.17 -5.09
N LYS A 13 -1.85 -9.96 -3.96
CA LYS A 13 -2.40 -10.19 -2.62
C LYS A 13 -2.71 -8.84 -1.98
N MET A 14 -3.91 -8.72 -1.39
CA MET A 14 -4.24 -7.54 -0.60
C MET A 14 -3.34 -7.46 0.65
N VAL A 15 -3.14 -6.24 1.14
CA VAL A 15 -2.60 -6.01 2.48
C VAL A 15 -3.57 -6.57 3.53
N ASP A 16 -3.04 -6.99 4.68
CA ASP A 16 -3.87 -7.66 5.69
C ASP A 16 -4.71 -6.63 6.46
N LEU A 17 -4.13 -5.46 6.73
CA LEU A 17 -4.82 -4.33 7.34
C LEU A 17 -4.42 -3.02 6.66
N GLY A 18 -5.32 -2.04 6.71
CA GLY A 18 -5.08 -0.69 6.23
C GLY A 18 -5.69 0.33 7.17
N VAL A 19 -4.98 1.44 7.39
CA VAL A 19 -5.51 2.61 8.08
C VAL A 19 -5.90 3.62 7.02
N GLY A 20 -7.19 3.93 6.97
CA GLY A 20 -7.76 4.88 6.03
C GLY A 20 -8.23 6.15 6.71
N ILE A 21 -8.17 7.27 5.98
CA ILE A 21 -8.84 8.50 6.38
C ILE A 21 -10.23 8.50 5.76
N ARG A 22 -11.25 8.74 6.59
CA ARG A 22 -12.60 9.05 6.10
C ARG A 22 -12.61 10.52 5.70
N PRO A 23 -12.80 10.86 4.41
CA PRO A 23 -12.83 12.25 3.99
C PRO A 23 -14.05 12.99 4.58
N PRO A 24 -13.93 14.30 4.89
CA PRO A 24 -15.09 15.10 5.24
C PRO A 24 -16.05 15.22 4.03
N PRO A 25 -17.36 15.50 4.24
CA PRO A 25 -18.38 15.40 3.20
C PRO A 25 -18.01 16.12 1.89
N ARG A 26 -17.57 17.38 1.96
CA ARG A 26 -17.16 18.17 0.79
C ARG A 26 -16.04 17.52 -0.04
N ILE A 27 -15.12 16.79 0.60
CA ILE A 27 -14.03 16.08 -0.08
C ILE A 27 -14.52 14.73 -0.59
N ALA A 28 -15.38 14.04 0.15
CA ALA A 28 -16.02 12.80 -0.29
C ALA A 28 -16.84 13.02 -1.58
N ASP A 29 -17.61 14.10 -1.66
CA ASP A 29 -18.40 14.44 -2.85
C ASP A 29 -17.50 14.66 -4.08
N LYS A 30 -16.37 15.35 -3.90
CA LYS A 30 -15.37 15.55 -4.97
C LYS A 30 -14.74 14.23 -5.41
N ILE A 31 -14.39 13.36 -4.45
CA ILE A 31 -13.89 12.02 -4.74
C ILE A 31 -14.92 11.25 -5.58
N ASP A 32 -16.19 11.29 -5.20
CA ASP A 32 -17.26 10.60 -5.92
C ASP A 32 -17.43 11.12 -7.35
N GLN A 33 -17.39 12.44 -7.54
CA GLN A 33 -17.44 13.06 -8.88
C GLN A 33 -16.28 12.60 -9.77
N ILE A 34 -15.06 12.60 -9.22
CA ILE A 34 -13.87 12.13 -9.95
C ILE A 34 -14.04 10.65 -10.31
N LEU A 35 -14.41 9.81 -9.35
CA LEU A 35 -14.48 8.36 -9.57
C LEU A 35 -15.61 7.96 -10.53
N ILE A 36 -16.78 8.61 -10.50
CA ILE A 36 -17.90 8.30 -11.41
C ILE A 36 -17.52 8.53 -12.87
N SER A 37 -16.61 9.47 -13.15
CA SER A 37 -16.12 9.72 -14.51
C SER A 37 -15.20 8.61 -15.06
N LEU A 38 -14.74 7.69 -14.21
CA LEU A 38 -13.82 6.62 -14.57
C LEU A 38 -14.56 5.31 -14.89
N PRO A 39 -13.97 4.43 -15.73
CA PRO A 39 -14.48 3.07 -15.93
C PRO A 39 -14.66 2.33 -14.61
N TYR A 40 -15.67 1.47 -14.49
CA TYR A 40 -16.03 0.78 -13.23
C TYR A 40 -14.83 0.11 -12.53
N SER A 41 -13.96 -0.56 -13.30
CA SER A 41 -12.74 -1.22 -12.82
C SER A 41 -11.70 -0.28 -12.21
N HIS A 42 -11.85 1.03 -12.42
CA HIS A 42 -10.97 2.09 -11.97
C HIS A 42 -11.68 3.07 -11.04
N GLN A 43 -12.85 2.76 -10.50
CA GLN A 43 -13.57 3.67 -9.58
C GLN A 43 -13.06 3.55 -8.14
N CYS A 44 -11.78 3.84 -7.91
CA CYS A 44 -11.14 3.77 -6.60
C CYS A 44 -10.08 4.87 -6.38
N ILE A 45 -9.92 5.38 -5.17
CA ILE A 45 -8.80 6.28 -4.84
C ILE A 45 -7.51 5.49 -4.65
N ASN A 46 -7.61 4.33 -4.01
CA ASN A 46 -6.49 3.38 -3.89
C ASN A 46 -6.40 2.50 -5.15
N GLN A 47 -5.51 1.51 -5.16
CA GLN A 47 -5.28 0.58 -6.27
C GLN A 47 -6.29 -0.58 -6.37
N THR A 48 -7.40 -0.54 -5.62
CA THR A 48 -8.41 -1.62 -5.61
C THR A 48 -9.83 -1.08 -5.49
N VAL A 49 -10.76 -1.73 -6.19
CA VAL A 49 -12.20 -1.46 -6.08
C VAL A 49 -12.83 -2.16 -4.87
N TYR A 50 -12.06 -2.78 -3.97
CA TYR A 50 -12.59 -3.36 -2.74
C TYR A 50 -13.32 -2.30 -1.89
N GLY A 51 -14.62 -2.51 -1.65
CA GLY A 51 -15.55 -1.50 -1.11
C GLY A 51 -15.04 -0.70 0.09
N PRO A 52 -14.56 -1.34 1.17
CA PRO A 52 -14.12 -0.65 2.39
C PRO A 52 -13.03 0.40 2.19
N VAL A 53 -12.15 0.20 1.20
CA VAL A 53 -11.03 1.10 0.89
C VAL A 53 -11.19 1.77 -0.47
N ARG A 54 -12.35 1.64 -1.14
CA ARG A 54 -12.54 2.16 -2.49
C ARG A 54 -12.44 3.69 -2.54
N LYS A 55 -13.10 4.36 -1.59
CA LYS A 55 -13.27 5.83 -1.57
C LYS A 55 -12.48 6.52 -0.44
N ASN A 56 -11.92 5.74 0.49
CA ASN A 56 -11.19 6.25 1.64
C ASN A 56 -9.68 6.13 1.36
N PRO A 57 -8.92 7.24 1.29
CA PRO A 57 -7.47 7.17 1.09
C PRO A 57 -6.81 6.34 2.19
N LEU A 58 -6.00 5.35 1.81
CA LEU A 58 -5.15 4.62 2.74
C LEU A 58 -3.90 5.45 3.04
N VAL A 59 -3.61 5.63 4.33
CA VAL A 59 -2.45 6.39 4.82
C VAL A 59 -1.42 5.51 5.51
N MET A 60 -1.74 4.24 5.75
CA MET A 60 -0.81 3.24 6.25
C MET A 60 -1.35 1.85 5.91
N VAL A 61 -0.44 0.92 5.65
CA VAL A 61 -0.78 -0.49 5.43
C VAL A 61 0.09 -1.42 6.26
N ILE A 62 -0.49 -2.55 6.65
CA ILE A 62 0.14 -3.51 7.54
C ILE A 62 0.10 -4.89 6.90
N LYS A 63 1.26 -5.56 6.92
CA LYS A 63 1.40 -6.97 6.55
C LYS A 63 1.76 -7.78 7.79
N THR A 64 1.05 -8.87 8.02
CA THR A 64 1.34 -9.82 9.09
C THR A 64 1.95 -11.09 8.51
N LYS A 65 2.96 -11.62 9.18
CA LYS A 65 3.65 -12.86 8.81
C LYS A 65 3.95 -13.70 10.03
N LEU A 66 4.00 -15.02 9.84
CA LEU A 66 4.17 -15.98 10.93
C LEU A 66 5.64 -16.37 11.15
N ALA A 67 6.48 -16.33 10.12
CA ALA A 67 7.88 -16.73 10.22
C ALA A 67 8.83 -15.68 9.61
N GLU A 68 10.07 -15.63 10.10
CA GLU A 68 11.10 -14.70 9.58
C GLU A 68 11.44 -14.92 8.10
N GLY A 69 11.33 -16.16 7.60
CA GLY A 69 11.50 -16.49 6.18
C GLY A 69 10.51 -15.76 5.26
N ASP A 70 9.41 -15.27 5.80
CA ASP A 70 8.38 -14.55 5.06
C ASP A 70 8.64 -13.04 4.96
N LEU A 71 9.74 -12.53 5.53
CA LEU A 71 10.02 -11.10 5.59
C LEU A 71 10.25 -10.49 4.20
N GLU A 72 11.03 -11.16 3.34
CA GLU A 72 11.24 -10.71 1.96
C GLU A 72 9.94 -10.76 1.16
N GLU A 73 9.11 -11.78 1.39
CA GLU A 73 7.79 -11.86 0.77
C GLU A 73 6.88 -10.72 1.23
N ALA A 74 6.89 -10.38 2.51
CA ALA A 74 6.13 -9.25 3.04
C ALA A 74 6.62 -7.92 2.46
N ARG A 75 7.94 -7.74 2.31
CA ARG A 75 8.52 -6.59 1.62
C ARG A 75 8.07 -6.51 0.17
N LEU A 76 8.14 -7.63 -0.56
CA LEU A 76 7.73 -7.69 -1.97
C LEU A 76 6.25 -7.34 -2.13
N GLN A 77 5.37 -7.94 -1.32
CA GLN A 77 3.93 -7.69 -1.36
C GLN A 77 3.61 -6.22 -1.04
N LEU A 78 4.23 -5.66 -0.01
CA LEU A 78 4.07 -4.24 0.33
C LEU A 78 4.65 -3.34 -0.77
N GLY A 79 5.78 -3.69 -1.38
CA GLY A 79 6.39 -2.97 -2.49
C GLY A 79 5.48 -2.91 -3.71
N VAL A 80 4.94 -4.06 -4.14
CA VAL A 80 3.96 -4.13 -5.24
C VAL A 80 2.72 -3.32 -4.93
N TRP A 81 2.21 -3.41 -3.70
CA TRP A 81 1.05 -2.63 -3.25
C TRP A 81 1.30 -1.13 -3.39
N VAL A 82 2.42 -0.63 -2.86
CA VAL A 82 2.77 0.80 -2.91
C VAL A 82 3.03 1.26 -4.34
N ALA A 83 3.75 0.47 -5.15
CA ALA A 83 3.97 0.81 -6.56
C ALA A 83 2.66 0.98 -7.32
N SER A 84 1.70 0.07 -7.09
CA SER A 84 0.38 0.12 -7.71
C SER A 84 -0.43 1.34 -7.22
N TRP A 85 -0.31 1.66 -5.92
CA TRP A 85 -0.95 2.85 -5.35
C TRP A 85 -0.35 4.15 -5.92
N HIS A 86 0.97 4.22 -6.06
CA HIS A 86 1.65 5.39 -6.64
C HIS A 86 1.21 5.64 -8.08
N GLN A 87 1.20 4.59 -8.91
CA GLN A 87 0.67 4.66 -10.27
C GLN A 87 -0.78 5.14 -10.29
N ARG A 88 -1.60 4.65 -9.37
CA ARG A 88 -3.00 5.07 -9.27
C ARG A 88 -3.13 6.56 -8.96
N ILE A 89 -2.36 7.05 -7.99
CA ILE A 89 -2.34 8.47 -7.64
C ILE A 89 -1.88 9.30 -8.85
N ALA A 90 -0.82 8.88 -9.55
CA ALA A 90 -0.37 9.56 -10.76
C ALA A 90 -1.47 9.67 -11.84
N VAL A 91 -2.24 8.59 -12.07
CA VAL A 91 -3.39 8.61 -12.99
C VAL A 91 -4.47 9.59 -12.54
N LEU A 92 -4.80 9.64 -11.25
CA LEU A 92 -5.78 10.59 -10.71
C LEU A 92 -5.33 12.05 -10.85
N PHE A 93 -4.02 12.30 -10.92
CA PHE A 93 -3.42 13.61 -11.23
C PHE A 93 -3.20 13.86 -12.73
N GLY A 94 -3.82 13.08 -13.63
CA GLY A 94 -3.70 13.29 -15.07
C GLY A 94 -2.38 12.79 -15.67
N GLY A 95 -1.76 11.78 -15.05
CA GLY A 95 -0.51 11.18 -15.50
C GLY A 95 0.73 12.03 -15.25
N HIS A 96 0.57 13.22 -14.67
CA HIS A 96 1.65 14.16 -14.40
C HIS A 96 1.62 14.56 -12.93
N LEU A 97 2.46 13.90 -12.13
CA LEU A 97 2.88 14.44 -10.84
C LEU A 97 3.86 15.57 -11.16
N ALA A 98 3.36 16.75 -11.50
CA ALA A 98 4.13 17.89 -12.02
C ALA A 98 5.18 18.41 -10.99
N GLY A 99 6.26 17.67 -10.78
CA GLY A 99 7.26 17.98 -9.75
C GLY A 99 6.78 17.75 -8.31
N ASN A 100 5.55 17.26 -8.09
CA ASN A 100 4.99 17.04 -6.77
C ASN A 100 5.27 15.61 -6.29
N PRO A 101 6.15 15.40 -5.30
CA PRO A 101 6.40 14.07 -4.77
C PRO A 101 5.13 13.50 -4.16
N VAL A 102 4.84 12.23 -4.45
CA VAL A 102 3.75 11.53 -3.78
C VAL A 102 4.09 11.40 -2.30
N ILE A 103 3.07 11.52 -1.45
CA ILE A 103 3.24 11.45 0.01
C ILE A 103 3.99 10.17 0.38
N THR A 104 4.90 10.27 1.34
CA THR A 104 5.56 9.09 1.91
C THR A 104 4.52 8.24 2.63
N LEU A 105 4.41 6.95 2.27
CA LEU A 105 3.45 6.04 2.88
C LEU A 105 4.13 5.14 3.91
N PRO A 106 3.74 5.19 5.19
CA PRO A 106 4.14 4.22 6.21
C PRO A 106 3.63 2.82 5.90
N LEU A 107 4.53 1.84 5.97
CA LEU A 107 4.25 0.42 5.84
C LEU A 107 4.72 -0.28 7.11
N ILE A 108 3.90 -1.17 7.65
CA ILE A 108 4.25 -1.95 8.83
C ILE A 108 4.31 -3.42 8.46
N ILE A 109 5.39 -4.08 8.86
CA ILE A 109 5.46 -5.54 8.90
C ILE A 109 5.42 -5.96 10.37
N VAL A 110 4.44 -6.79 10.71
CA VAL A 110 4.35 -7.46 12.00
C VAL A 110 4.70 -8.92 11.80
N MET A 111 5.76 -9.36 12.46
CA MET A 111 6.23 -10.75 12.44
C MET A 111 6.36 -11.22 13.87
N GLU A 112 5.49 -12.15 14.27
CA GLU A 112 5.40 -12.61 15.65
C GLU A 112 5.32 -11.42 16.64
N HIS A 113 6.39 -11.19 17.40
CA HIS A 113 6.55 -10.16 18.42
C HIS A 113 7.37 -8.95 17.92
N GLN A 114 7.81 -8.95 16.66
CA GLN A 114 8.60 -7.89 16.04
C GLN A 114 7.75 -6.99 15.14
N TRP A 115 7.95 -5.69 15.29
CA TRP A 115 7.35 -4.66 14.45
C TRP A 115 8.44 -3.95 13.66
N ARG A 116 8.21 -3.80 12.35
CA ARG A 116 9.13 -3.14 11.43
C ARG A 116 8.36 -2.05 10.68
N LEU A 117 8.82 -0.81 10.80
CA LEU A 117 8.29 0.35 10.07
C LEU A 117 9.15 0.64 8.84
N LEU A 118 8.56 0.50 7.66
CA LEU A 118 9.14 0.95 6.39
C LEU A 118 8.47 2.25 5.96
N LEU A 119 9.23 3.13 5.31
CA LEU A 119 8.69 4.33 4.65
C LEU A 119 8.88 4.18 3.14
N ALA A 120 7.78 4.15 2.40
CA ALA A 120 7.83 4.24 0.95
C ALA A 120 7.94 5.71 0.54
N CYS A 121 9.12 6.11 0.10
CA CYS A 121 9.41 7.46 -0.36
C CYS A 121 9.45 7.49 -1.88
N ASP A 122 8.71 8.42 -2.46
CA ASP A 122 8.84 8.79 -3.87
C ASP A 122 10.09 9.67 -4.05
N ARG A 123 11.07 9.17 -4.80
CA ARG A 123 12.28 9.92 -5.17
C ARG A 123 12.25 10.42 -6.61
N MET A 124 11.08 10.47 -7.25
CA MET A 124 10.84 10.90 -8.63
C MET A 124 11.36 9.91 -9.69
N ASP A 125 12.52 9.31 -9.48
CA ASP A 125 13.09 8.28 -10.37
C ASP A 125 12.78 6.85 -9.88
N ARG A 126 12.58 6.66 -8.57
CA ARG A 126 12.38 5.36 -7.93
C ARG A 126 11.51 5.49 -6.68
N LEU A 127 10.72 4.46 -6.40
CA LEU A 127 10.16 4.25 -5.08
C LEU A 127 11.21 3.58 -4.20
N VAL A 128 11.59 4.25 -3.11
CA VAL A 128 12.58 3.71 -2.16
C VAL A 128 11.85 3.36 -0.87
N SER A 129 11.96 2.10 -0.46
CA SER A 129 11.56 1.65 0.88
C SER A 129 12.76 1.77 1.83
N ILE A 130 12.72 2.71 2.78
CA ILE A 130 13.79 2.93 3.76
C ILE A 130 13.34 2.36 5.11
N LEU A 131 14.20 1.58 5.79
CA LEU A 131 13.96 1.00 7.11
C LEU A 131 15.16 1.17 8.05
N HIS A 132 14.95 1.61 9.30
CA HIS A 132 15.25 0.82 10.51
C HIS A 132 14.73 1.47 11.82
N ILE A 133 13.57 1.05 12.31
CA ILE A 133 13.29 1.02 13.76
C ILE A 133 12.69 -0.36 14.07
N THR A 134 13.44 -1.16 14.80
CA THR A 134 12.98 -2.42 15.38
C THR A 134 12.70 -2.17 16.86
N LYS A 135 11.48 -2.47 17.31
CA LYS A 135 11.17 -2.54 18.74
C LYS A 135 10.78 -3.97 19.05
N SER A 136 11.65 -4.69 19.74
CA SER A 136 11.27 -5.90 20.46
C SER A 136 10.47 -5.49 21.69
N ARG A 137 9.46 -6.29 22.04
CA ARG A 137 8.83 -6.18 23.37
C ARG A 137 9.94 -6.40 24.39
N LEU A 138 10.17 -5.43 25.29
CA LEU A 138 11.07 -5.60 26.43
C LEU A 138 10.55 -6.80 27.22
N SER A 139 11.37 -7.85 27.30
CA SER A 139 11.23 -8.95 28.25
C SER A 139 11.54 -8.46 29.66
#